data_AF-A0A7V5GT43-F1
#
_entry.id   AF-A0A7V5GT43-F1
#
_cell.length_a   1.000
_cell.length_b   1.000
_cell.length_c   1.000
_cell.angle_alpha   90.00
_cell.angle_beta   90.00
_cell.angle_gamma   90.00
#
_symmetry.space_group_name_H-M   'P 1'
#
loop_
_entity.id
_entity.type
_entity.pdbx_description
1 polymer ?
#
loop_
_entity_poly.entity_id
_entity_poly.type
_entity_poly.pdbx_seq_one_letter_code
_entity_poly.pdbx_strand_id
1 'polypeptide(L)'
;MNPTDRKDDLFKLAELYGVQPSYTDLEGRVRTAGSEAVIRVLKALGAPVESEKDASEAIRECERRIGGNCVEPVIISSDGGPVEIRLRIPEHPADDGRECRIEISAMDGGTVRRFRFSLGQAPTEQRERMGDDLFAIKRVILKSGLPFGYYNLKVELGDTTADSLIVSAPSSLSASLEKERSWGVFLPLYSLHSRRSWGIGDFSDLSDLVEWTGSKGGSTVGILPILSSFLSHDSAPEQPFDYSPYAPASRLFWNEIFVDVEAVPDLADCPSARKILESREFQSELSRLRQAEYVDYKGVYSLKRRVLLELSRCLRRADSRRGAEFRSYLENHPDVADYARFRAVGDREGKPWQMWRRPLRDGTISEGDYDSEIADFYAYGQWIAEEQLTSVKDRSETAGVGLYLDMPLGVHSSSYDIYRERECFVLDVSAGAPPDPLAVEGQDWRFPPLNHFQLRRHRYRYFIAALRHHLEYARVLRLDHAAGFHRLYLVPHG
;
A
#
# COMPACT_ATOMS: atom_id res chain seq x y z
N MET A 1 -27.70 -29.04 -18.32
CA MET A 1 -26.85 -29.07 -17.13
C MET A 1 -27.70 -29.33 -15.90
N ASN A 2 -27.34 -30.39 -15.19
CA ASN A 2 -27.89 -30.76 -13.88
C ASN A 2 -27.40 -29.73 -12.82
N PRO A 3 -28.15 -29.43 -11.75
CA PRO A 3 -27.67 -28.60 -10.64
C PRO A 3 -26.26 -28.89 -10.12
N THR A 4 -25.84 -30.16 -10.06
CA THR A 4 -24.47 -30.54 -9.67
C THR A 4 -23.42 -29.98 -10.63
N ASP A 5 -23.64 -30.15 -11.94
CA ASP A 5 -22.74 -29.62 -12.98
C ASP A 5 -22.57 -28.09 -12.89
N ARG A 6 -23.64 -27.37 -12.51
CA ARG A 6 -23.61 -25.90 -12.38
C ARG A 6 -22.79 -25.44 -11.18
N LYS A 7 -22.88 -26.17 -10.08
CA LYS A 7 -22.10 -25.88 -8.88
C LYS A 7 -20.61 -26.20 -9.09
N ASP A 8 -20.32 -27.27 -9.80
CA ASP A 8 -18.95 -27.64 -10.18
C ASP A 8 -18.34 -26.57 -11.12
N ASP A 9 -19.10 -26.09 -12.10
CA ASP A 9 -18.69 -24.97 -12.96
C ASP A 9 -18.47 -23.68 -12.16
N LEU A 10 -19.33 -23.37 -11.18
CA LEU A 10 -19.13 -22.20 -10.32
C LEU A 10 -17.84 -22.31 -9.51
N PHE A 11 -17.50 -23.49 -8.99
CA PHE A 11 -16.27 -23.70 -8.22
C PHE A 11 -15.03 -23.67 -9.13
N LYS A 12 -15.13 -24.20 -10.35
CA LYS A 12 -14.09 -24.02 -11.37
C LYS A 12 -13.87 -22.55 -11.72
N LEU A 13 -14.94 -21.77 -11.85
CA LEU A 13 -14.84 -20.32 -12.04
C LEU A 13 -14.17 -19.66 -10.83
N ALA A 14 -14.51 -20.06 -9.60
CA ALA A 14 -13.88 -19.58 -8.38
C ALA A 14 -12.36 -19.82 -8.39
N GLU A 15 -11.92 -21.02 -8.79
CA GLU A 15 -10.50 -21.36 -8.93
C GLU A 15 -9.78 -20.48 -9.96
N LEU A 16 -10.41 -20.19 -11.11
CA LEU A 16 -9.86 -19.27 -12.12
C LEU A 16 -9.69 -17.85 -11.59
N TYR A 17 -10.48 -17.46 -10.59
CA TYR A 17 -10.39 -16.19 -9.87
C TYR A 17 -9.60 -16.30 -8.54
N GLY A 18 -8.88 -17.40 -8.32
CA GLY A 18 -8.06 -17.58 -7.11
C GLY A 18 -8.87 -17.69 -5.81
N VAL A 19 -10.17 -17.99 -5.89
CA VAL A 19 -11.07 -18.15 -4.75
C VAL A 19 -11.19 -19.62 -4.40
N GLN A 20 -10.83 -19.97 -3.17
CA GLN A 20 -11.01 -21.33 -2.64
C GLN A 20 -12.43 -21.46 -2.06
N PRO A 21 -13.31 -22.30 -2.63
CA PRO A 21 -14.68 -22.44 -2.14
C PRO A 21 -14.76 -23.27 -0.85
N SER A 22 -13.64 -23.80 -0.36
CA SER A 22 -13.58 -24.55 0.89
C SER A 22 -12.25 -24.37 1.62
N TYR A 23 -12.26 -24.59 2.93
CA TYR A 23 -11.07 -24.57 3.79
C TYR A 23 -11.19 -25.60 4.91
N THR A 24 -10.06 -25.94 5.55
CA THR A 24 -10.03 -26.78 6.76
C THR A 24 -10.01 -25.91 7.99
N ASP A 25 -10.97 -26.09 8.90
CA ASP A 25 -11.03 -25.38 10.18
C ASP A 25 -10.00 -25.91 11.19
N LEU A 26 -9.92 -25.26 12.36
CA LEU A 26 -8.95 -25.61 13.41
C LEU A 26 -9.21 -26.99 14.02
N GLU A 27 -10.43 -27.52 13.87
CA GLU A 27 -10.80 -28.89 14.26
C GLU A 27 -10.53 -29.93 13.16
N GLY A 28 -9.93 -29.53 12.04
CA GLY A 28 -9.58 -30.42 10.92
C GLY A 28 -10.75 -30.76 10.00
N ARG A 29 -11.89 -30.07 10.11
CA ARG A 29 -13.10 -30.32 9.31
C ARG A 29 -13.08 -29.44 8.07
N VAL A 30 -13.48 -30.01 6.93
CA VAL A 30 -13.64 -29.24 5.70
C VAL A 30 -14.94 -28.45 5.75
N ARG A 31 -14.82 -27.13 5.56
CA ARG A 31 -15.94 -26.18 5.44
C ARG A 31 -16.03 -25.73 4.00
N THR A 32 -17.21 -25.82 3.42
CA THR A 32 -17.48 -25.40 2.04
C THR A 32 -18.46 -24.24 2.04
N ALA A 33 -18.12 -23.17 1.32
CA ALA A 33 -18.97 -22.01 1.16
C ALA A 33 -20.24 -22.35 0.34
N GLY A 34 -21.33 -21.66 0.68
CA GLY A 34 -22.55 -21.69 -0.15
C GLY A 34 -22.33 -20.97 -1.48
N SER A 35 -23.07 -21.37 -2.53
CA SER A 35 -22.95 -20.78 -3.87
C SER A 35 -23.18 -19.26 -3.87
N GLU A 36 -24.08 -18.76 -3.03
CA GLU A 36 -24.35 -17.33 -2.88
C GLU A 36 -23.11 -16.55 -2.44
N ALA A 37 -22.40 -17.02 -1.41
CA ALA A 37 -21.17 -16.38 -0.94
C ALA A 37 -20.08 -16.38 -2.03
N VAL A 38 -19.93 -17.51 -2.73
CA VAL A 38 -18.97 -17.64 -3.84
C VAL A 38 -19.31 -16.67 -4.98
N ILE A 39 -20.58 -16.56 -5.38
CA ILE A 39 -21.02 -15.62 -6.41
C ILE A 39 -20.74 -14.17 -5.98
N ARG A 40 -21.06 -13.79 -4.74
CA ARG A 40 -20.78 -12.42 -4.24
C ARG A 40 -19.29 -12.07 -4.31
N VAL A 41 -18.42 -12.98 -3.86
CA VAL A 41 -16.96 -12.78 -3.94
C VAL A 41 -16.49 -12.69 -5.39
N LEU A 42 -16.98 -13.58 -6.26
CA LEU A 42 -16.64 -13.55 -7.70
C LEU A 42 -17.06 -12.24 -8.36
N LYS A 43 -18.27 -11.75 -8.08
CA LYS A 43 -18.76 -10.45 -8.56
C LYS A 43 -17.87 -9.30 -8.08
N ALA A 44 -17.50 -9.30 -6.80
CA ALA A 44 -16.61 -8.29 -6.25
C ALA A 44 -15.22 -8.29 -6.88
N LEU A 45 -14.73 -9.47 -7.34
CA LEU A 45 -13.50 -9.61 -8.11
C LEU A 45 -13.66 -9.25 -9.60
N GLY A 46 -14.86 -8.89 -10.05
CA GLY A 46 -15.18 -8.49 -11.41
C GLY A 46 -15.52 -9.65 -12.36
N ALA A 47 -15.95 -10.81 -11.83
CA ALA A 47 -16.45 -11.90 -12.66
C ALA A 47 -17.86 -11.60 -13.20
N PRO A 48 -18.16 -11.90 -14.48
CA PRO A 48 -19.46 -11.67 -15.10
C PRO A 48 -20.45 -12.79 -14.74
N VAL A 49 -20.80 -12.91 -13.45
CA VAL A 49 -21.67 -13.98 -12.93
C VAL A 49 -22.77 -13.40 -12.05
N GLU A 50 -24.03 -13.74 -12.33
CA GLU A 50 -25.18 -13.36 -11.49
C GLU A 50 -25.78 -14.56 -10.76
N SER A 51 -25.59 -15.76 -11.32
CA SER A 51 -26.10 -17.02 -10.81
C SER A 51 -25.20 -18.19 -11.23
N GLU A 52 -25.44 -19.37 -10.65
CA GLU A 52 -24.73 -20.61 -11.05
C GLU A 52 -24.87 -20.95 -12.54
N LYS A 53 -25.91 -20.43 -13.23
CA LYS A 53 -26.15 -20.71 -14.65
C LYS A 53 -25.17 -19.98 -15.58
N ASP A 54 -24.58 -18.89 -15.11
CA ASP A 54 -23.70 -18.04 -15.92
C ASP A 54 -22.24 -18.55 -15.88
N ALA A 55 -21.94 -19.49 -14.97
CA ALA A 55 -20.58 -19.95 -14.69
C ALA A 55 -19.84 -20.47 -15.94
N SER A 56 -20.48 -21.29 -16.77
CA SER A 56 -19.83 -21.85 -17.97
C SER A 56 -19.48 -20.78 -19.02
N GLU A 57 -20.29 -19.72 -19.14
CA GLU A 57 -19.99 -18.59 -20.03
C GLU A 57 -18.90 -17.69 -19.45
N ALA A 58 -18.99 -17.38 -18.16
CA ALA A 58 -17.97 -16.62 -17.45
C ALA A 58 -16.59 -17.31 -17.45
N ILE A 59 -16.55 -18.64 -17.40
CA ILE A 59 -15.31 -19.42 -17.58
C ILE A 59 -14.71 -19.14 -18.96
N ARG A 60 -15.51 -19.28 -20.04
CA ARG A 60 -15.02 -19.04 -21.41
C ARG A 60 -14.53 -17.61 -21.62
N GLU A 61 -15.21 -16.63 -21.04
CA GLU A 61 -14.77 -15.24 -21.09
C GLU A 61 -13.45 -15.02 -20.32
N CYS A 62 -13.33 -15.61 -19.12
CA CYS A 62 -12.11 -15.53 -18.32
C CYS A 62 -10.92 -16.17 -19.04
N GLU A 63 -11.11 -17.37 -19.61
CA GLU A 63 -10.11 -18.08 -20.40
C GLU A 63 -9.68 -17.26 -21.62
N ARG A 64 -10.62 -16.63 -22.35
CA ARG A 64 -10.31 -15.75 -23.48
C ARG A 64 -9.48 -14.53 -23.05
N ARG A 65 -9.83 -13.92 -21.91
CA ARG A 65 -9.10 -12.78 -21.35
C ARG A 65 -7.68 -13.17 -20.94
N ILE A 66 -7.50 -14.33 -20.31
CA ILE A 66 -6.18 -14.87 -19.95
C ILE A 66 -5.37 -15.18 -21.22
N GLY A 67 -6.02 -15.81 -22.22
CA GLY A 67 -5.42 -16.16 -23.50
C GLY A 67 -4.90 -14.97 -24.30
N GLY A 68 -5.56 -13.82 -24.18
CA GLY A 68 -5.13 -12.56 -24.81
C GLY A 68 -3.82 -11.97 -24.28
N ASN A 69 -3.32 -12.42 -23.12
CA ASN A 69 -2.07 -11.92 -22.57
C ASN A 69 -0.86 -12.59 -23.25
N CYS A 70 -0.15 -11.83 -24.09
CA CYS A 70 1.05 -12.31 -24.79
C CYS A 70 2.20 -12.66 -23.85
N VAL A 71 2.38 -11.90 -22.77
CA VAL A 71 3.38 -12.15 -21.73
C VAL A 71 2.74 -11.94 -20.36
N GLU A 72 3.22 -12.68 -19.37
CA GLU A 72 2.80 -12.48 -17.99
C GLU A 72 3.10 -11.05 -17.51
N PRO A 73 2.21 -10.38 -16.77
CA PRO A 73 2.43 -8.99 -16.31
C PRO A 73 3.68 -8.84 -15.44
N VAL A 74 4.07 -9.90 -14.72
CA VAL A 74 5.23 -9.93 -13.85
C VAL A 74 5.98 -11.26 -13.97
N ILE A 75 7.29 -11.17 -14.15
CA ILE A 75 8.23 -12.29 -14.23
C ILE A 75 9.20 -12.17 -13.06
N ILE A 76 9.39 -13.24 -12.31
CA ILE A 76 10.35 -13.29 -11.21
C ILE A 76 11.59 -14.07 -11.68
N SER A 77 12.76 -13.50 -11.46
CA SER A 77 14.06 -14.17 -11.61
C SER A 77 14.77 -14.15 -10.27
N SER A 78 15.32 -15.30 -9.86
CA SER A 78 15.94 -15.45 -8.55
C SER A 78 17.45 -15.56 -8.64
N ASP A 79 18.15 -15.00 -7.66
CA ASP A 79 19.59 -15.17 -7.41
C ASP A 79 20.50 -14.83 -8.60
N GLY A 80 20.08 -13.85 -9.42
CA GLY A 80 20.81 -13.46 -10.63
C GLY A 80 20.91 -14.57 -11.68
N GLY A 81 20.02 -15.58 -11.61
CA GLY A 81 19.94 -16.67 -12.56
C GLY A 81 19.36 -16.26 -13.93
N PRO A 82 19.18 -17.23 -14.84
CA PRO A 82 18.55 -16.98 -16.14
C PRO A 82 17.15 -16.40 -15.99
N VAL A 83 16.75 -15.53 -16.92
CA VAL A 83 15.37 -15.01 -16.98
C VAL A 83 14.59 -15.83 -18.00
N GLU A 84 13.49 -16.42 -17.56
CA GLU A 84 12.57 -17.17 -18.40
C GLU A 84 11.36 -16.34 -18.77
N ILE A 85 11.20 -16.07 -20.07
CA ILE A 85 10.07 -15.34 -20.62
C ILE A 85 9.20 -16.35 -21.38
N ARG A 86 7.95 -16.49 -20.95
CA ARG A 86 6.94 -17.29 -21.65
C ARG A 86 6.07 -16.36 -22.49
N LEU A 87 6.08 -16.60 -23.80
CA LEU A 87 5.25 -15.88 -24.77
C LEU A 87 4.07 -16.76 -25.15
N ARG A 88 2.86 -16.32 -24.85
CA ARG A 88 1.61 -16.93 -25.29
C ARG A 88 1.21 -16.31 -26.62
N ILE A 89 1.08 -17.14 -27.66
CA ILE A 89 0.85 -16.67 -29.02
C ILE A 89 -0.28 -17.52 -29.64
N PRO A 90 -1.31 -16.91 -30.25
CA PRO A 90 -2.31 -17.67 -31.00
C PRO A 90 -1.62 -18.50 -32.08
N GLU A 91 -1.87 -19.81 -32.14
CA GLU A 91 -1.19 -20.70 -33.07
C GLU A 91 -1.68 -20.46 -34.50
N HIS A 92 -0.78 -19.98 -35.36
CA HIS A 92 -1.02 -19.73 -36.77
C HIS A 92 0.04 -20.43 -37.65
N PRO A 93 -0.32 -21.04 -38.79
CA PRO A 93 0.62 -21.75 -39.68
C PRO A 93 1.81 -20.92 -40.19
N ALA A 94 1.74 -19.59 -40.09
CA ALA A 94 2.77 -18.64 -40.52
C ALA A 94 3.64 -18.11 -39.37
N ASP A 95 3.45 -18.59 -38.13
CA ASP A 95 4.12 -18.03 -36.95
C ASP A 95 5.63 -18.22 -36.96
N ASP A 96 6.16 -19.29 -37.57
CA ASP A 96 7.60 -19.56 -37.56
C ASP A 96 8.42 -18.44 -38.21
N GLY A 97 7.84 -17.71 -39.18
CA GLY A 97 8.48 -16.56 -39.84
C GLY A 97 8.32 -15.23 -39.10
N ARG A 98 7.47 -15.16 -38.08
CA ARG A 98 7.22 -13.91 -37.35
C ARG A 98 8.41 -13.54 -36.48
N GLU A 99 8.76 -12.27 -36.52
CA GLU A 99 9.83 -11.72 -35.73
C GLU A 99 9.33 -11.26 -34.36
N CYS A 100 10.07 -11.63 -33.32
CA CYS A 100 9.89 -11.15 -31.96
C CYS A 100 11.05 -10.22 -31.61
N ARG A 101 10.73 -9.05 -31.04
CA ARG A 101 11.71 -8.14 -30.42
C ARG A 101 11.44 -8.05 -28.94
N ILE A 102 12.50 -8.11 -28.16
CA ILE A 102 12.46 -7.96 -26.71
C ILE A 102 13.40 -6.83 -26.31
N GLU A 103 12.90 -5.86 -25.56
CA GLU A 103 13.68 -4.84 -24.89
C GLU A 103 13.52 -4.98 -23.38
N ILE A 104 14.64 -4.94 -22.65
CA ILE A 104 14.68 -4.96 -21.19
C ILE A 104 15.45 -3.74 -20.73
N SER A 105 14.84 -2.89 -19.94
CA SER A 105 15.46 -1.67 -19.40
C SER A 105 15.35 -1.64 -17.87
N ALA A 106 16.47 -1.39 -17.21
CA ALA A 106 16.49 -1.21 -15.75
C ALA A 106 15.74 0.07 -15.38
N MET A 107 14.89 -0.01 -14.35
CA MET A 107 14.06 1.14 -13.93
C MET A 107 14.86 2.25 -13.23
N ASP A 108 16.08 1.95 -12.81
CA ASP A 108 17.03 2.90 -12.21
C ASP A 108 17.87 3.66 -13.26
N GLY A 109 17.54 3.51 -14.55
CA GLY A 109 18.29 4.14 -15.64
C GLY A 109 19.57 3.40 -16.03
N GLY A 110 19.78 2.19 -15.51
CA GLY A 110 20.93 1.35 -15.82
C GLY A 110 20.89 0.70 -17.21
N THR A 111 21.19 -0.60 -17.26
CA THR A 111 21.43 -1.31 -18.54
C THR A 111 20.16 -1.53 -19.35
N VAL A 112 20.26 -1.33 -20.67
CA VAL A 112 19.24 -1.75 -21.65
C VAL A 112 19.76 -2.92 -22.48
N ARG A 113 18.99 -4.01 -22.58
CA ARG A 113 19.29 -5.17 -23.41
C ARG A 113 18.22 -5.35 -24.48
N ARG A 114 18.65 -5.64 -25.71
CA ARG A 114 17.75 -5.84 -26.86
C ARG A 114 18.04 -7.16 -27.56
N PHE A 115 16.97 -7.89 -27.87
CA PHE A 115 17.04 -9.18 -28.54
C PHE A 115 16.05 -9.19 -29.70
N ARG A 116 16.42 -9.87 -30.78
CA ARG A 116 15.59 -10.05 -31.98
C ARG A 116 15.78 -11.48 -32.47
N PHE A 117 14.69 -12.19 -32.67
CA PHE A 117 14.71 -13.58 -33.13
C PHE A 117 13.41 -13.91 -33.87
N SER A 118 13.44 -14.95 -34.71
CA SER A 118 12.22 -15.52 -35.32
C SER A 118 11.56 -16.48 -34.34
N LEU A 119 10.23 -16.48 -34.25
CA LEU A 119 9.47 -17.32 -33.32
C LEU A 119 9.71 -18.83 -33.53
N GLY A 120 10.05 -19.25 -34.75
CA GLY A 120 10.44 -20.63 -35.03
C GLY A 120 11.71 -21.06 -34.29
N GLN A 121 12.56 -20.12 -33.86
CA GLN A 121 13.78 -20.38 -33.10
C GLN A 121 13.50 -20.60 -31.59
N ALA A 122 12.34 -20.17 -31.10
CA ALA A 122 11.93 -20.39 -29.71
C ALA A 122 11.17 -21.73 -29.59
N PRO A 123 11.58 -22.62 -28.67
CA PRO A 123 10.89 -23.89 -28.47
C PRO A 123 9.46 -23.65 -27.95
N THR A 124 8.52 -24.42 -28.48
CA THR A 124 7.16 -24.53 -27.92
C THR A 124 7.22 -25.42 -26.69
N GLU A 125 7.00 -24.85 -25.51
CA GLU A 125 6.96 -25.55 -24.21
C GLU A 125 5.65 -26.32 -24.06
N GLN A 126 4.53 -25.68 -24.40
CA GLN A 126 3.19 -26.24 -24.25
C GLN A 126 2.22 -25.66 -25.31
N ARG A 127 1.12 -26.37 -25.55
CA ARG A 127 -0.06 -25.83 -26.25
C ARG A 127 -1.26 -25.82 -25.31
N GLU A 128 -2.01 -24.73 -25.32
CA GLU A 128 -3.16 -24.52 -24.45
C GLU A 128 -4.37 -24.14 -25.30
N ARG A 129 -5.51 -24.79 -25.05
CA ARG A 129 -6.80 -24.38 -25.60
C ARG A 129 -7.49 -23.51 -24.56
N MET A 130 -7.84 -22.29 -24.93
CA MET A 130 -8.54 -21.33 -24.06
C MET A 130 -9.78 -20.85 -24.83
N GLY A 131 -10.96 -21.27 -24.39
CA GLY A 131 -12.15 -21.19 -25.23
C GLY A 131 -11.98 -21.96 -26.55
N ASP A 132 -12.25 -21.29 -27.67
CA ASP A 132 -12.20 -21.89 -29.01
C ASP A 132 -10.80 -21.79 -29.66
N ASP A 133 -9.92 -20.97 -29.10
CA ASP A 133 -8.60 -20.65 -29.64
C ASP A 133 -7.51 -21.59 -29.10
N LEU A 134 -6.51 -21.87 -29.95
CA LEU A 134 -5.34 -22.66 -29.60
C LEU A 134 -4.12 -21.74 -29.53
N PHE A 135 -3.39 -21.82 -28.42
CA PHE A 135 -2.20 -21.00 -28.17
C PHE A 135 -0.97 -21.88 -28.03
N ALA A 136 0.15 -21.41 -28.60
CA ALA A 136 1.48 -21.95 -28.34
C ALA A 136 2.18 -21.11 -27.26
N ILE A 137 2.72 -21.78 -26.25
CA ILE A 137 3.58 -21.16 -25.23
C ILE A 137 5.03 -21.34 -25.67
N LYS A 138 5.66 -20.26 -26.11
CA LYS A 138 7.06 -20.22 -26.54
C LYS A 138 7.95 -19.80 -25.38
N ARG A 139 8.98 -20.59 -25.07
CA ARG A 139 9.91 -20.31 -23.97
C ARG A 139 11.17 -19.63 -24.49
N VAL A 140 11.44 -18.43 -23.99
CA VAL A 140 12.63 -17.62 -24.32
C VAL A 140 13.48 -17.49 -23.07
N ILE A 141 14.75 -17.90 -23.15
CA ILE A 141 15.67 -17.92 -22.00
C ILE A 141 16.78 -16.91 -22.23
N LEU A 142 16.91 -15.96 -21.30
CA LEU A 142 18.05 -15.05 -21.24
C LEU A 142 19.10 -15.66 -20.32
N LYS A 143 20.15 -16.23 -20.91
CA LYS A 143 21.19 -16.97 -20.19
C LYS A 143 22.00 -16.09 -19.23
N SER A 144 22.25 -14.84 -19.62
CA SER A 144 22.88 -13.87 -18.71
C SER A 144 21.80 -13.30 -17.80
N GLY A 145 21.90 -13.61 -16.51
CA GLY A 145 21.00 -13.07 -15.51
C GLY A 145 21.04 -11.54 -15.40
N LEU A 146 20.12 -11.03 -14.60
CA LEU A 146 19.99 -9.62 -14.28
C LEU A 146 20.41 -9.40 -12.82
N PRO A 147 21.19 -8.34 -12.51
CA PRO A 147 21.39 -7.91 -11.12
C PRO A 147 20.06 -7.70 -10.40
N PHE A 148 20.06 -7.75 -9.06
CA PHE A 148 18.83 -7.51 -8.30
C PHE A 148 18.26 -6.12 -8.60
N GLY A 149 16.95 -6.06 -8.76
CA GLY A 149 16.25 -4.84 -9.15
C GLY A 149 15.02 -5.09 -9.99
N TYR A 150 14.47 -3.99 -10.49
CA TYR A 150 13.25 -3.95 -11.29
C TYR A 150 13.58 -3.54 -12.72
N TYR A 151 13.01 -4.27 -13.69
CA TYR A 151 13.24 -4.03 -15.11
C TYR A 151 11.92 -3.99 -15.86
N ASN A 152 11.77 -3.03 -16.77
CA ASN A 152 10.69 -3.03 -17.74
C ASN A 152 11.05 -4.00 -18.87
N LEU A 153 10.13 -4.89 -19.20
CA LEU A 153 10.18 -5.77 -20.36
C LEU A 153 9.15 -5.31 -21.39
N LYS A 154 9.60 -4.99 -22.59
CA LYS A 154 8.74 -4.72 -23.76
C LYS A 154 8.92 -5.82 -24.80
N VAL A 155 7.81 -6.40 -25.24
CA VAL A 155 7.74 -7.43 -26.27
C VAL A 155 6.99 -6.88 -27.49
N GLU A 156 7.58 -6.96 -28.67
CA GLU A 156 6.95 -6.60 -29.94
C GLU A 156 6.89 -7.84 -30.85
N LEU A 157 5.69 -8.18 -31.32
CA LEU A 157 5.41 -9.38 -32.12
C LEU A 157 4.42 -9.09 -33.24
N GLY A 158 4.92 -8.68 -34.40
CA GLY A 158 4.06 -8.12 -35.46
C GLY A 158 3.36 -6.86 -34.94
N ASP A 159 2.02 -6.85 -34.95
CA ASP A 159 1.22 -5.72 -34.46
C ASP A 159 0.94 -5.78 -32.94
N THR A 160 1.34 -6.87 -32.28
CA THR A 160 1.16 -7.02 -30.82
C THR A 160 2.33 -6.39 -30.07
N THR A 161 2.03 -5.46 -29.17
CA THR A 161 2.99 -4.97 -28.17
C THR A 161 2.50 -5.36 -26.78
N ALA A 162 3.39 -5.88 -25.94
CA ALA A 162 3.07 -6.22 -24.57
C ALA A 162 4.20 -5.79 -23.62
N ASP A 163 3.82 -5.36 -22.43
CA ASP A 163 4.73 -4.84 -21.42
C ASP A 163 4.61 -5.66 -20.12
N SER A 164 5.73 -5.87 -19.45
CA SER A 164 5.85 -6.67 -18.23
C SER A 164 6.90 -6.08 -17.28
N LEU A 165 6.83 -6.47 -16.01
CA LEU A 165 7.87 -6.21 -15.01
C LEU A 165 8.68 -7.47 -14.77
N ILE A 166 10.00 -7.38 -14.92
CA ILE A 166 10.91 -8.39 -14.40
C ILE A 166 11.40 -7.94 -13.02
N VAL A 167 11.19 -8.77 -12.01
CA VAL A 167 11.78 -8.60 -10.68
C VAL A 167 12.92 -9.59 -10.55
N SER A 168 14.15 -9.09 -10.52
CA SER A 168 15.32 -9.89 -10.14
C SER A 168 15.52 -9.74 -8.64
N ALA A 169 15.35 -10.81 -7.87
CA ALA A 169 15.38 -10.78 -6.42
C ALA A 169 16.16 -11.96 -5.84
N PRO A 170 16.71 -11.85 -4.62
CA PRO A 170 17.26 -13.02 -3.94
C PRO A 170 16.14 -13.99 -3.55
N SER A 171 16.40 -15.30 -3.60
CA SER A 171 15.46 -16.34 -3.12
C SER A 171 15.34 -16.39 -1.60
N SER A 172 16.33 -15.84 -0.90
CA SER A 172 16.34 -15.71 0.56
C SER A 172 17.02 -14.42 0.96
N LEU A 173 16.54 -13.80 2.04
CA LEU A 173 17.25 -12.70 2.66
C LEU A 173 18.49 -13.28 3.36
N SER A 174 19.69 -12.83 2.97
CA SER A 174 20.90 -13.19 3.71
C SER A 174 20.74 -12.64 5.12
N ALA A 175 20.61 -13.52 6.11
CA ALA A 175 20.53 -13.16 7.51
C ALA A 175 21.87 -12.55 7.96
N SER A 176 22.09 -11.27 7.66
CA SER A 176 23.15 -10.45 8.26
C SER A 176 22.81 -10.03 9.70
N LEU A 177 21.64 -10.45 10.21
CA LEU A 177 21.44 -10.64 11.65
C LEU A 177 22.23 -11.90 12.06
N GLU A 178 23.56 -11.82 11.96
CA GLU A 178 24.46 -12.86 12.41
C GLU A 178 24.15 -13.20 13.87
N LYS A 179 23.85 -14.49 14.11
CA LYS A 179 24.04 -15.40 15.28
C LYS A 179 24.14 -14.88 16.73
N GLU A 180 24.21 -13.59 17.00
CA GLU A 180 24.19 -13.00 18.34
C GLU A 180 22.76 -12.79 18.79
N ARG A 181 22.43 -13.32 19.97
CA ARG A 181 21.15 -13.04 20.62
C ARG A 181 21.13 -11.56 20.97
N SER A 182 20.25 -10.80 20.34
CA SER A 182 20.02 -9.40 20.68
C SER A 182 18.65 -9.20 21.33
N TRP A 183 18.42 -8.02 21.88
CA TRP A 183 17.15 -7.62 22.47
C TRP A 183 16.82 -6.18 22.06
N GLY A 184 15.54 -5.83 22.17
CA GLY A 184 15.07 -4.50 21.88
C GLY A 184 13.81 -4.17 22.67
N VAL A 185 13.31 -2.96 22.52
CA VAL A 185 12.03 -2.51 23.08
C VAL A 185 10.97 -2.56 22.00
N PHE A 186 9.77 -3.01 22.34
CA PHE A 186 8.58 -2.81 21.50
C PHE A 186 7.57 -2.00 22.31
N LEU A 187 7.18 -0.83 21.81
CA LEU A 187 6.24 0.05 22.50
C LEU A 187 5.47 0.92 21.50
N PRO A 188 4.12 1.02 21.61
CA PRO A 188 3.34 1.92 20.77
C PRO A 188 3.77 3.38 20.94
N LEU A 189 4.21 4.05 19.86
CA LEU A 189 4.71 5.43 19.94
C LEU A 189 3.71 6.37 20.62
N TYR A 190 2.41 6.24 20.32
CA TYR A 190 1.38 7.06 20.93
C TYR A 190 1.31 6.97 22.46
N SER A 191 1.82 5.87 23.05
CA SER A 191 1.82 5.64 24.50
C SER A 191 3.08 6.16 25.21
N LEU A 192 4.07 6.69 24.48
CA LEU A 192 5.20 7.36 25.10
C LEU A 192 4.79 8.70 25.69
N HIS A 193 5.25 8.96 26.91
CA HIS A 193 5.08 10.24 27.57
C HIS A 193 6.42 10.78 28.02
N SER A 194 6.71 12.02 27.64
CA SER A 194 7.85 12.78 28.14
C SER A 194 7.38 14.08 28.77
N ARG A 195 8.30 14.84 29.37
CA ARG A 195 7.96 16.18 29.88
C ARG A 195 7.62 17.18 28.76
N ARG A 196 8.01 16.87 27.52
CA ARG A 196 7.79 17.67 26.31
C ARG A 196 6.54 17.23 25.55
N SER A 197 6.25 15.94 25.50
CA SER A 197 5.20 15.41 24.62
C SER A 197 3.83 16.02 24.90
N TRP A 198 2.99 16.20 23.87
CA TRP A 198 1.71 16.90 23.98
C TRP A 198 0.56 16.01 24.47
N GLY A 199 0.86 14.99 25.29
CA GLY A 199 -0.09 13.96 25.70
C GLY A 199 -0.13 12.74 24.77
N ILE A 200 0.72 12.72 23.73
CA ILE A 200 1.00 11.59 22.85
C ILE A 200 2.51 11.60 22.56
N GLY A 201 3.13 10.42 22.43
CA GLY A 201 4.52 10.35 22.01
C GLY A 201 4.73 10.84 20.57
N ASP A 202 5.85 11.50 20.30
CA ASP A 202 6.20 12.06 18.99
C ASP A 202 7.58 11.58 18.48
N PHE A 203 8.01 12.05 17.30
CA PHE A 203 9.29 11.63 16.70
C PHE A 203 10.52 12.01 17.54
N SER A 204 10.46 13.08 18.33
CA SER A 204 11.52 13.39 19.28
C SER A 204 11.54 12.38 20.43
N ASP A 205 10.38 11.97 20.94
CA ASP A 205 10.29 10.92 21.96
C ASP A 205 10.79 9.57 21.42
N LEU A 206 10.55 9.26 20.14
CA LEU A 206 11.09 8.08 19.48
C LEU A 206 12.62 8.13 19.39
N SER A 207 13.19 9.29 19.03
CA SER A 207 14.64 9.51 19.05
C SER A 207 15.22 9.28 20.44
N ASP A 208 14.59 9.84 21.47
CA ASP A 208 15.01 9.69 22.86
C ASP A 208 14.95 8.21 23.30
N LEU A 209 13.91 7.46 22.91
CA LEU A 209 13.77 6.03 23.20
C LEU A 209 14.85 5.19 22.51
N VAL A 210 15.17 5.52 21.26
CA VAL A 210 16.21 4.85 20.46
C VAL A 210 17.59 5.04 21.11
N GLU A 211 17.96 6.29 21.42
CA GLU A 211 19.22 6.61 22.08
C GLU A 211 19.32 5.95 23.47
N TRP A 212 18.23 6.00 24.24
CA TRP A 212 18.16 5.33 25.53
C TRP A 212 18.34 3.82 25.40
N THR A 213 17.67 3.17 24.45
CA THR A 213 17.77 1.73 24.21
C THR A 213 19.20 1.33 23.84
N GLY A 214 19.84 2.08 22.93
CA GLY A 214 21.25 1.87 22.57
C GLY A 214 22.18 2.02 23.77
N SER A 215 21.94 3.01 24.64
CA SER A 215 22.72 3.21 25.88
C SER A 215 22.63 2.03 26.87
N LYS A 216 21.60 1.17 26.73
CA LYS A 216 21.41 -0.05 27.52
C LYS A 216 21.93 -1.31 26.81
N GLY A 217 22.50 -1.18 25.61
CA GLY A 217 22.95 -2.29 24.79
C GLY A 217 21.84 -3.03 24.06
N GLY A 218 20.66 -2.41 23.91
CA GLY A 218 19.59 -2.91 23.04
C GLY A 218 19.92 -2.61 21.57
N SER A 219 19.44 -3.46 20.66
CA SER A 219 19.75 -3.36 19.22
C SER A 219 18.56 -2.91 18.38
N THR A 220 17.36 -2.82 18.95
CA THR A 220 16.12 -2.61 18.18
C THR A 220 15.09 -1.82 18.98
N VAL A 221 14.37 -0.91 18.33
CA VAL A 221 13.16 -0.28 18.87
C VAL A 221 12.02 -0.47 17.87
N GLY A 222 10.96 -1.15 18.31
CA GLY A 222 9.76 -1.41 17.52
C GLY A 222 8.57 -0.61 17.99
N ILE A 223 7.80 -0.12 17.04
CA ILE A 223 6.58 0.65 17.27
C ILE A 223 5.42 0.06 16.46
N LEU A 224 4.19 0.36 16.88
CA LEU A 224 3.00 0.15 16.06
C LEU A 224 3.02 1.07 14.82
N PRO A 225 2.17 0.82 13.80
CA PRO A 225 2.14 1.67 12.61
C PRO A 225 1.93 3.14 12.95
N ILE A 226 2.69 4.01 12.27
CA ILE A 226 2.68 5.48 12.43
C ILE A 226 2.17 6.20 11.18
N LEU A 227 1.35 5.49 10.41
CA LEU A 227 0.82 5.93 9.13
C LEU A 227 -0.35 6.90 9.34
N SER A 228 -0.61 7.72 8.32
CA SER A 228 -1.66 8.73 8.35
C SER A 228 -3.02 8.17 8.74
N SER A 229 -3.81 8.95 9.49
CA SER A 229 -5.13 8.57 9.99
C SER A 229 -6.13 9.70 9.78
N PHE A 230 -7.43 9.38 9.84
CA PHE A 230 -8.47 10.39 9.82
C PHE A 230 -8.71 10.91 11.24
N LEU A 231 -8.07 12.02 11.60
CA LEU A 231 -8.12 12.60 12.96
C LEU A 231 -8.78 14.00 13.00
N SER A 232 -9.01 14.61 11.84
CA SER A 232 -9.79 15.84 11.72
C SER A 232 -11.27 15.52 11.94
N HIS A 233 -11.89 16.17 12.93
CA HIS A 233 -13.32 16.04 13.17
C HIS A 233 -13.90 17.43 13.47
N ASP A 234 -13.81 18.32 12.50
CA ASP A 234 -14.42 19.65 12.59
C ASP A 234 -15.91 19.49 12.23
N SER A 235 -16.71 19.16 13.25
CA SER A 235 -18.18 19.29 13.35
C SER A 235 -19.09 18.55 12.35
N ALA A 236 -18.58 17.88 11.31
CA ALA A 236 -19.42 17.10 10.39
C ALA A 236 -19.65 15.67 10.92
N PRO A 237 -20.90 15.20 11.06
CA PRO A 237 -21.20 13.88 11.64
C PRO A 237 -20.78 12.70 10.76
N GLU A 238 -20.54 12.93 9.46
CA GLU A 238 -20.17 11.89 8.49
C GLU A 238 -18.66 11.87 8.19
N GLN A 239 -17.86 12.76 8.79
CA GLN A 239 -16.42 12.79 8.54
C GLN A 239 -15.78 11.54 9.17
N PRO A 240 -14.97 10.77 8.42
CA PRO A 240 -14.26 9.64 8.98
C PRO A 240 -13.40 10.08 10.18
N PHE A 241 -13.46 9.32 11.27
CA PHE A 241 -12.57 9.48 12.41
C PHE A 241 -12.15 8.10 12.91
N ASP A 242 -10.89 7.75 12.71
CA ASP A 242 -10.33 6.46 13.12
C ASP A 242 -8.86 6.64 13.50
N TYR A 243 -8.56 6.34 14.77
CA TYR A 243 -7.21 6.40 15.34
C TYR A 243 -6.53 5.03 15.38
N SER A 244 -7.19 3.97 14.89
CA SER A 244 -6.57 2.65 14.80
C SER A 244 -5.36 2.71 13.86
N PRO A 245 -4.16 2.31 14.32
CA PRO A 245 -2.97 2.28 13.46
C PRO A 245 -3.09 1.23 12.34
N TYR A 246 -4.08 0.33 12.43
CA TYR A 246 -4.38 -0.71 11.43
C TYR A 246 -5.47 -0.31 10.43
N ALA A 247 -6.05 0.89 10.58
CA ALA A 247 -6.97 1.48 9.60
C ALA A 247 -6.43 2.84 9.12
N PRO A 248 -5.22 2.88 8.52
CA PRO A 248 -4.65 4.15 8.09
C PRO A 248 -5.44 4.77 6.92
N ALA A 249 -5.42 6.09 6.84
CA ALA A 249 -5.86 6.86 5.69
C ALA A 249 -4.97 6.62 4.46
N SER A 250 -3.73 6.17 4.65
CA SER A 250 -2.82 5.71 3.60
C SER A 250 -1.63 4.93 4.16
N ARG A 251 -1.11 3.94 3.43
CA ARG A 251 0.20 3.30 3.71
C ARG A 251 1.40 3.99 3.08
N LEU A 252 1.16 5.11 2.40
CA LEU A 252 2.15 5.88 1.65
C LEU A 252 2.47 7.24 2.31
N PHE A 253 1.80 7.58 3.42
CA PHE A 253 1.93 8.87 4.09
C PHE A 253 1.94 8.70 5.61
N TRP A 254 2.74 9.55 6.28
CA TRP A 254 2.95 9.54 7.72
C TRP A 254 1.84 10.25 8.48
N ASN A 255 1.65 9.90 9.75
CA ASN A 255 0.72 10.57 10.63
C ASN A 255 1.31 11.88 11.17
N GLU A 256 0.63 12.97 10.87
CA GLU A 256 0.97 14.34 11.29
C GLU A 256 0.87 14.48 12.81
N ILE A 257 0.08 13.62 13.49
CA ILE A 257 -0.02 13.63 14.96
C ILE A 257 1.32 13.31 15.63
N PHE A 258 2.24 12.61 14.97
CA PHE A 258 3.54 12.25 15.54
C PHE A 258 4.64 13.31 15.32
N VAL A 259 4.34 14.39 14.62
CA VAL A 259 5.27 15.54 14.48
C VAL A 259 5.46 16.22 15.84
N ASP A 260 6.71 16.38 16.27
CA ASP A 260 7.08 17.28 17.36
C ASP A 260 7.04 18.73 16.85
N VAL A 261 5.97 19.44 17.17
CA VAL A 261 5.74 20.81 16.72
C VAL A 261 6.76 21.79 17.29
N GLU A 262 7.28 21.55 18.49
CA GLU A 262 8.26 22.43 19.15
C GLU A 262 9.65 22.28 18.52
N ALA A 263 9.95 21.15 17.89
CA ALA A 263 11.18 20.89 17.16
C ALA A 263 11.18 21.41 15.70
N VAL A 264 10.07 21.96 15.21
CA VAL A 264 9.97 22.46 13.82
C VAL A 264 10.78 23.75 13.65
N PRO A 265 11.80 23.79 12.76
CA PRO A 265 12.66 24.96 12.61
C PRO A 265 11.91 26.25 12.27
N ASP A 266 10.83 26.14 11.48
CA ASP A 266 10.01 27.26 11.02
C ASP A 266 9.32 28.01 12.18
N LEU A 267 9.24 27.40 13.36
CA LEU A 267 8.68 28.04 14.55
C LEU A 267 9.49 29.27 14.99
N ALA A 268 10.80 29.30 14.73
CA ALA A 268 11.67 30.44 15.03
C ALA A 268 11.38 31.68 14.17
N ASP A 269 10.79 31.50 12.98
CA ASP A 269 10.49 32.58 12.04
C ASP A 269 8.98 32.87 11.91
N CYS A 270 8.14 32.22 12.73
CA CYS A 270 6.69 32.43 12.72
C CYS A 270 6.15 32.99 14.05
N PRO A 271 6.15 34.33 14.25
CA PRO A 271 5.65 34.96 15.47
C PRO A 271 4.18 34.64 15.78
N SER A 272 3.34 34.43 14.76
CA SER A 272 1.93 34.08 14.95
C SER A 272 1.76 32.67 15.53
N ALA A 273 2.53 31.69 15.07
CA ALA A 273 2.54 30.34 15.65
C ALA A 273 3.03 30.35 17.10
N ARG A 274 4.09 31.09 17.41
CA ARG A 274 4.56 31.27 18.80
C ARG A 274 3.51 31.89 19.70
N LYS A 275 2.80 32.91 19.22
CA LYS A 275 1.69 33.52 19.96
C LYS A 275 0.56 32.53 20.27
N ILE A 276 0.27 31.59 19.37
CA ILE A 276 -0.70 30.51 19.64
C ILE A 276 -0.19 29.63 20.79
N LEU A 277 1.05 29.15 20.69
CA LEU A 277 1.67 28.29 21.71
C LEU A 277 1.71 28.95 23.08
N GLU A 278 2.07 30.24 23.15
CA GLU A 278 2.21 31.00 24.40
C GLU A 278 0.86 31.42 25.01
N SER A 279 -0.25 31.24 24.28
CA SER A 279 -1.57 31.66 24.77
C SER A 279 -2.02 30.83 25.98
N ARG A 280 -2.69 31.49 26.94
CA ARG A 280 -3.19 30.83 28.16
C ARG A 280 -4.18 29.70 27.86
N GLU A 281 -5.02 29.89 26.86
CA GLU A 281 -5.98 28.89 26.41
C GLU A 281 -5.26 27.63 25.90
N PHE A 282 -4.26 27.81 25.03
CA PHE A 282 -3.46 26.71 24.50
C PHE A 282 -2.71 25.96 25.60
N GLN A 283 -2.04 26.69 26.51
CA GLN A 283 -1.28 26.08 27.60
C GLN A 283 -2.17 25.35 28.61
N SER A 284 -3.39 25.85 28.87
CA SER A 284 -4.37 25.18 29.71
C SER A 284 -4.83 23.86 29.08
N GLU A 285 -5.14 23.87 27.77
CA GLU A 285 -5.59 22.67 27.07
C GLU A 285 -4.45 21.64 26.93
N LEU A 286 -3.24 22.08 26.59
CA LEU A 286 -2.06 21.22 26.56
C LEU A 286 -1.79 20.55 27.93
N SER A 287 -1.95 21.31 29.02
CA SER A 287 -1.80 20.78 30.38
C SER A 287 -2.85 19.72 30.69
N ARG A 288 -4.10 19.93 30.26
CA ARG A 288 -5.19 18.95 30.40
C ARG A 288 -4.87 17.66 29.64
N LEU A 289 -4.44 17.78 28.38
CA LEU A 289 -4.11 16.63 27.52
C LEU A 289 -2.93 15.81 28.07
N ARG A 290 -1.89 16.48 28.57
CA ARG A 290 -0.74 15.81 29.22
C ARG A 290 -1.10 15.04 30.49
N GLN A 291 -2.18 15.43 31.18
CA GLN A 291 -2.63 14.82 32.43
C GLN A 291 -3.73 13.77 32.21
N ALA A 292 -4.24 13.62 30.98
CA ALA A 292 -5.27 12.64 30.68
C ALA A 292 -4.75 11.22 30.88
N GLU A 293 -5.61 10.33 31.42
CA GLU A 293 -5.27 8.91 31.62
C GLU A 293 -5.10 8.16 30.29
N TYR A 294 -5.87 8.56 29.27
CA TYR A 294 -5.84 8.01 27.93
C TYR A 294 -5.51 9.10 26.91
N VAL A 295 -4.87 8.71 25.81
CA VAL A 295 -4.55 9.61 24.71
C VAL A 295 -5.83 10.18 24.10
N ASP A 296 -6.02 11.48 24.23
CA ASP A 296 -7.10 12.24 23.58
C ASP A 296 -6.67 12.64 22.16
N TYR A 297 -6.76 11.69 21.22
CA TYR A 297 -6.35 11.87 19.82
C TYR A 297 -6.97 13.12 19.19
N LYS A 298 -8.26 13.37 19.47
CA LYS A 298 -8.98 14.52 18.91
C LYS A 298 -8.42 15.83 19.45
N GLY A 299 -8.24 15.94 20.76
CA GLY A 299 -7.69 17.13 21.40
C GLY A 299 -6.24 17.41 20.97
N VAL A 300 -5.40 16.38 20.97
CA VAL A 300 -3.99 16.49 20.58
C VAL A 300 -3.85 16.88 19.11
N TYR A 301 -4.56 16.20 18.20
CA TYR A 301 -4.51 16.54 16.77
C TYR A 301 -5.04 17.96 16.51
N SER A 302 -6.11 18.36 17.21
CA SER A 302 -6.64 19.73 17.12
C SER A 302 -5.59 20.79 17.50
N LEU A 303 -4.82 20.57 18.58
CA LEU A 303 -3.74 21.49 18.97
C LEU A 303 -2.60 21.49 17.96
N LYS A 304 -2.10 20.32 17.54
CA LYS A 304 -1.00 20.22 16.56
C LYS A 304 -1.39 20.85 15.23
N ARG A 305 -2.59 20.55 14.71
CA ARG A 305 -3.12 21.13 13.46
C ARG A 305 -3.19 22.65 13.51
N ARG A 306 -3.64 23.25 14.62
CA ARG A 306 -3.70 24.72 14.76
C ARG A 306 -2.35 25.39 14.55
N VAL A 307 -1.28 24.81 15.09
CA VAL A 307 0.07 25.38 15.02
C VAL A 307 0.71 25.07 13.67
N LEU A 308 0.63 23.81 13.20
CA LEU A 308 1.18 23.40 11.90
C LEU A 308 0.54 24.15 10.72
N LEU A 309 -0.76 24.44 10.77
CA LEU A 309 -1.44 25.28 9.77
C LEU A 309 -0.91 26.72 9.77
N GLU A 310 -0.60 27.27 10.94
CA GLU A 310 -0.03 28.62 11.01
C GLU A 310 1.44 28.64 10.54
N LEU A 311 2.20 27.60 10.83
CA LEU A 311 3.57 27.42 10.32
C LEU A 311 3.57 27.32 8.78
N SER A 312 2.67 26.53 8.19
CA SER A 312 2.57 26.43 6.72
C SER A 312 2.20 27.77 6.07
N ARG A 313 1.31 28.56 6.70
CA ARG A 313 0.99 29.93 6.26
C ARG A 313 2.17 30.87 6.32
N CYS A 314 2.92 30.86 7.43
CA CYS A 314 4.14 31.66 7.59
C CYS A 314 5.16 31.32 6.50
N LEU A 315 5.41 30.02 6.30
CA LEU A 315 6.37 29.54 5.30
C LEU A 315 5.98 29.96 3.88
N ARG A 316 4.69 29.85 3.53
CA ARG A 316 4.18 30.26 2.21
C ARG A 316 4.36 31.76 1.96
N ARG A 317 4.16 32.59 2.98
CA ARG A 317 4.28 34.06 2.88
C ARG A 317 5.74 34.53 2.85
N ALA A 318 6.65 33.75 3.44
CA ALA A 318 8.05 34.11 3.55
C ALA A 318 8.82 33.78 2.26
N ASP A 319 9.57 34.76 1.76
CA ASP A 319 10.64 34.48 0.79
C ASP A 319 11.89 34.02 1.56
N SER A 320 11.92 32.73 1.89
CA SER A 320 12.96 32.12 2.72
C SER A 320 13.56 30.90 2.05
N ARG A 321 14.76 30.51 2.49
CA ARG A 321 15.42 29.27 2.05
C ARG A 321 14.49 28.06 2.26
N ARG A 322 13.86 27.95 3.43
CA ARG A 322 12.94 26.85 3.73
C ARG A 322 11.69 26.87 2.86
N GLY A 323 11.17 28.06 2.52
CA GLY A 323 10.08 28.18 1.56
C GLY A 323 10.46 27.68 0.16
N ALA A 324 11.70 27.90 -0.28
CA ALA A 324 12.21 27.36 -1.53
C ALA A 324 12.42 25.84 -1.48
N GLU A 325 12.94 25.31 -0.36
CA GLU A 325 13.10 23.88 -0.12
C GLU A 325 11.75 23.15 -0.14
N PHE A 326 10.73 23.70 0.52
CA PHE A 326 9.38 23.13 0.49
C PHE A 326 8.77 23.12 -0.92
N ARG A 327 8.96 24.19 -1.70
CA ARG A 327 8.51 24.20 -3.11
C ARG A 327 9.21 23.12 -3.94
N SER A 328 10.53 22.99 -3.79
CA SER A 328 11.30 21.95 -4.48
C SER A 328 10.88 20.54 -4.04
N TYR A 329 10.55 20.36 -2.76
CA TYR A 329 9.97 19.11 -2.26
C TYR A 329 8.66 18.78 -2.99
N LEU A 330 7.72 19.73 -3.11
CA LEU A 330 6.45 19.47 -3.84
C LEU A 330 6.63 19.18 -5.33
N GLU A 331 7.64 19.78 -5.97
CA GLU A 331 7.99 19.48 -7.37
C GLU A 331 8.51 18.04 -7.55
N ASN A 332 9.25 17.53 -6.56
CA ASN A 332 9.82 16.18 -6.58
C ASN A 332 8.86 15.11 -6.04
N HIS A 333 7.82 15.50 -5.29
CA HIS A 333 6.86 14.61 -4.65
C HIS A 333 5.41 14.95 -5.08
N PRO A 334 5.04 14.71 -6.35
CA PRO A 334 3.70 15.03 -6.87
C PRO A 334 2.59 14.19 -6.21
N ASP A 335 2.93 13.03 -5.66
CA ASP A 335 2.06 12.18 -4.85
C ASP A 335 1.67 12.84 -3.52
N VAL A 336 2.58 13.54 -2.86
CA VAL A 336 2.28 14.33 -1.65
C VAL A 336 1.29 15.45 -1.96
N ALA A 337 1.47 16.14 -3.09
CA ALA A 337 0.52 17.17 -3.52
C ALA A 337 -0.87 16.59 -3.83
N ASP A 338 -0.95 15.43 -4.49
CA ASP A 338 -2.22 14.76 -4.78
C ASP A 338 -2.92 14.25 -3.50
N TYR A 339 -2.16 13.70 -2.55
CA TYR A 339 -2.66 13.32 -1.23
C TYR A 339 -3.17 14.50 -0.41
N ALA A 340 -2.42 15.59 -0.39
CA ALA A 340 -2.80 16.82 0.29
C ALA A 340 -4.12 17.39 -0.24
N ARG A 341 -4.31 17.38 -1.56
CA ARG A 341 -5.56 17.75 -2.22
C ARG A 341 -6.71 16.84 -1.79
N PHE A 342 -6.51 15.52 -1.78
CA PHE A 342 -7.51 14.57 -1.31
C PHE A 342 -7.94 14.85 0.13
N ARG A 343 -6.97 15.04 1.04
CA ARG A 343 -7.25 15.35 2.45
C ARG A 343 -8.01 16.67 2.59
N ALA A 344 -7.63 17.71 1.84
CA ALA A 344 -8.30 19.01 1.85
C ALA A 344 -9.73 18.98 1.27
N VAL A 345 -9.98 18.18 0.22
CA VAL A 345 -11.35 17.91 -0.24
C VAL A 345 -12.15 17.19 0.85
N GLY A 346 -11.55 16.21 1.53
CA GLY A 346 -12.18 15.50 2.65
C GLY A 346 -12.60 16.43 3.80
N ASP A 347 -11.71 17.36 4.20
CA ASP A 347 -12.01 18.39 5.20
C ASP A 347 -13.19 19.27 4.75
N ARG A 348 -13.24 19.66 3.48
CA ARG A 348 -14.31 20.52 2.93
C ARG A 348 -15.65 19.79 2.80
N GLU A 349 -15.63 18.56 2.29
CA GLU A 349 -16.83 17.76 2.04
C GLU A 349 -17.40 17.16 3.34
N GLY A 350 -16.57 16.96 4.37
CA GLY A 350 -16.99 16.49 5.69
C GLY A 350 -17.56 15.06 5.70
N LYS A 351 -17.22 14.25 4.69
CA LYS A 351 -17.76 12.91 4.45
C LYS A 351 -16.75 12.05 3.66
N PRO A 352 -16.87 10.71 3.70
CA PRO A 352 -15.98 9.82 2.94
C PRO A 352 -16.09 10.04 1.43
N TRP A 353 -15.01 9.74 0.69
CA TRP A 353 -14.95 10.03 -0.75
C TRP A 353 -16.03 9.32 -1.57
N GLN A 354 -16.52 8.18 -1.08
CA GLN A 354 -17.63 7.44 -1.67
C GLN A 354 -18.91 8.30 -1.79
N MET A 355 -19.06 9.32 -0.94
CA MET A 355 -20.21 10.22 -0.87
C MET A 355 -19.95 11.61 -1.49
N TRP A 356 -18.76 11.84 -2.06
CA TRP A 356 -18.47 13.06 -2.78
C TRP A 356 -19.27 13.14 -4.08
N ARG A 357 -19.51 14.37 -4.57
CA ARG A 357 -20.13 14.58 -5.89
C ARG A 357 -19.16 14.20 -7.00
N ARG A 358 -19.70 13.88 -8.19
CA ARG A 358 -18.86 13.80 -9.41
C ARG A 358 -18.43 15.20 -9.84
N PRO A 359 -17.19 15.40 -10.36
CA PRO A 359 -16.22 14.36 -10.70
C PRO A 359 -15.26 13.96 -9.55
N LEU A 360 -15.35 14.58 -8.36
CA LEU A 360 -14.46 14.32 -7.21
C LEU A 360 -14.44 12.84 -6.82
N ARG A 361 -15.62 12.23 -6.67
CA ARG A 361 -15.72 10.80 -6.32
C ARG A 361 -14.98 9.88 -7.32
N ASP A 362 -14.89 10.29 -8.57
CA ASP A 362 -14.33 9.47 -9.65
C ASP A 362 -12.80 9.64 -9.79
N GLY A 363 -12.15 10.47 -8.96
CA GLY A 363 -10.68 10.63 -8.95
C GLY A 363 -10.19 12.00 -9.44
N THR A 364 -11.08 12.87 -9.92
CA THR A 364 -10.69 14.15 -10.51
C THR A 364 -10.90 15.28 -9.51
N ILE A 365 -9.81 15.79 -8.95
CA ILE A 365 -9.79 16.97 -8.07
C ILE A 365 -9.14 18.13 -8.82
N SER A 366 -9.86 19.24 -8.97
CA SER A 366 -9.38 20.45 -9.66
C SER A 366 -9.07 21.58 -8.69
N GLU A 367 -8.33 22.58 -9.19
CA GLU A 367 -8.16 23.84 -8.44
C GLU A 367 -9.53 24.49 -8.18
N GLY A 368 -9.81 24.81 -6.92
CA GLY A 368 -11.10 25.32 -6.46
C GLY A 368 -12.03 24.30 -5.80
N ASP A 369 -11.71 23.01 -5.87
CA ASP A 369 -12.46 21.95 -5.16
C ASP A 369 -12.08 21.82 -3.68
N TYR A 370 -10.95 22.39 -3.28
CA TYR A 370 -10.43 22.36 -1.91
C TYR A 370 -9.93 23.73 -1.46
N ASP A 371 -9.72 23.89 -0.15
CA ASP A 371 -9.02 25.05 0.40
C ASP A 371 -7.50 24.84 0.24
N SER A 372 -6.86 25.72 -0.54
CA SER A 372 -5.42 25.65 -0.80
C SER A 372 -4.57 25.78 0.46
N GLU A 373 -5.03 26.48 1.50
CA GLU A 373 -4.31 26.57 2.78
C GLU A 373 -4.32 25.24 3.51
N ILE A 374 -5.41 24.50 3.44
CA ILE A 374 -5.55 23.18 4.04
C ILE A 374 -4.74 22.13 3.26
N ALA A 375 -4.72 22.21 1.93
CA ALA A 375 -3.84 21.36 1.12
C ALA A 375 -2.38 21.57 1.49
N ASP A 376 -1.91 22.83 1.53
CA ASP A 376 -0.52 23.10 1.94
C ASP A 376 -0.23 22.65 3.37
N PHE A 377 -1.20 22.71 4.29
CA PHE A 377 -1.03 22.14 5.63
C PHE A 377 -0.73 20.64 5.59
N TYR A 378 -1.51 19.85 4.84
CA TYR A 378 -1.28 18.41 4.74
C TYR A 378 0.06 18.09 4.06
N ALA A 379 0.39 18.82 2.99
CA ALA A 379 1.66 18.69 2.30
C ALA A 379 2.87 19.07 3.19
N TYR A 380 2.76 20.18 3.92
CA TYR A 380 3.75 20.63 4.89
C TYR A 380 3.91 19.62 6.03
N GLY A 381 2.80 19.04 6.52
CA GLY A 381 2.82 18.00 7.54
C GLY A 381 3.62 16.77 7.11
N GLN A 382 3.49 16.33 5.85
CA GLN A 382 4.32 15.24 5.32
C GLN A 382 5.79 15.63 5.24
N TRP A 383 6.11 16.82 4.72
CA TRP A 383 7.49 17.28 4.63
C TRP A 383 8.18 17.32 6.00
N ILE A 384 7.53 17.88 7.02
CA ILE A 384 8.06 17.94 8.39
C ILE A 384 8.14 16.55 9.03
N ALA A 385 7.16 15.66 8.78
CA ALA A 385 7.22 14.29 9.27
C ALA A 385 8.42 13.53 8.69
N GLU A 386 8.69 13.67 7.39
CA GLU A 386 9.86 13.07 6.74
C GLU A 386 11.18 13.63 7.27
N GLU A 387 11.29 14.95 7.48
CA GLU A 387 12.48 15.56 8.10
C GLU A 387 12.73 14.99 9.51
N GLN A 388 11.68 14.87 10.33
CA GLN A 388 11.83 14.33 11.69
C GLN A 388 12.10 12.83 11.71
N LEU A 389 11.46 12.04 10.84
CA LEU A 389 11.74 10.61 10.69
C LEU A 389 13.15 10.35 10.18
N THR A 390 13.67 11.20 9.28
CA THR A 390 15.07 11.15 8.84
C THR A 390 16.00 11.39 10.03
N SER A 391 15.71 12.38 10.88
CA SER A 391 16.47 12.59 12.12
C SER A 391 16.40 11.38 13.07
N VAL A 392 15.24 10.73 13.21
CA VAL A 392 15.11 9.50 14.02
C VAL A 392 16.00 8.39 13.44
N LYS A 393 15.95 8.19 12.12
CA LYS A 393 16.77 7.19 11.40
C LYS A 393 18.26 7.45 11.65
N ASP A 394 18.74 8.66 11.44
CA ASP A 394 20.16 9.01 11.61
C ASP A 394 20.64 8.79 13.06
N ARG A 395 19.81 9.16 14.04
CA ARG A 395 20.10 8.91 15.46
C ARG A 395 20.08 7.42 15.79
N SER A 396 19.18 6.65 15.18
CA SER A 396 19.12 5.20 15.33
C SER A 396 20.37 4.50 14.81
N GLU A 397 20.87 4.92 13.65
CA GLU A 397 22.12 4.42 13.07
C GLU A 397 23.32 4.79 13.94
N THR A 398 23.37 6.03 14.42
CA THR A 398 24.41 6.51 15.34
C THR A 398 24.43 5.72 16.66
N ALA A 399 23.24 5.38 17.18
CA ALA A 399 23.09 4.58 18.40
C ALA A 399 23.31 3.06 18.16
N GLY A 400 23.45 2.61 16.92
CA GLY A 400 23.53 1.19 16.57
C GLY A 400 22.22 0.43 16.77
N VAL A 401 21.09 1.13 16.83
CA VAL A 401 19.75 0.58 17.10
C VAL A 401 18.94 0.55 15.79
N GLY A 402 18.43 -0.62 15.42
CA GLY A 402 17.52 -0.75 14.28
C GLY A 402 16.12 -0.27 14.60
N LEU A 403 15.58 0.61 13.75
CA LEU A 403 14.15 0.90 13.76
C LEU A 403 13.37 -0.29 13.22
N TYR A 404 12.41 -0.74 14.02
CA TYR A 404 11.42 -1.74 13.65
C TYR A 404 10.10 -1.00 13.38
N LEU A 405 9.69 -0.98 12.12
CA LEU A 405 8.39 -0.45 11.73
C LEU A 405 7.42 -1.59 11.45
N ASP A 406 6.14 -1.26 11.49
CA ASP A 406 5.03 -2.19 11.34
C ASP A 406 4.14 -1.75 10.19
N MET A 407 3.95 -2.62 9.21
CA MET A 407 3.10 -2.37 8.05
C MET A 407 1.77 -3.10 8.21
N PRO A 408 0.64 -2.35 8.30
CA PRO A 408 -0.66 -2.96 8.44
C PRO A 408 -1.08 -3.69 7.17
N LEU A 409 -1.86 -4.77 7.34
CA LEU A 409 -2.38 -5.58 6.24
C LEU A 409 -3.29 -4.76 5.31
N GLY A 410 -4.13 -3.91 5.90
CA GLY A 410 -5.17 -3.13 5.23
C GLY A 410 -5.04 -1.61 5.38
N VAL A 411 -6.06 -0.93 4.87
CA VAL A 411 -6.25 0.53 4.94
C VAL A 411 -7.70 0.81 5.28
N HIS A 412 -8.01 1.99 5.83
CA HIS A 412 -9.39 2.42 6.02
C HIS A 412 -10.17 2.39 4.69
N SER A 413 -11.46 2.04 4.71
CA SER A 413 -12.28 1.91 3.49
C SER A 413 -12.40 3.22 2.69
N SER A 414 -12.30 4.36 3.38
CA SER A 414 -12.25 5.71 2.78
C SER A 414 -10.82 6.23 2.57
N SER A 415 -9.80 5.38 2.61
CA SER A 415 -8.40 5.77 2.43
C SER A 415 -8.13 6.40 1.07
N TYR A 416 -7.07 7.22 1.04
CA TYR A 416 -6.49 7.74 -0.19
C TYR A 416 -6.03 6.61 -1.12
N ASP A 417 -5.46 5.55 -0.55
CA ASP A 417 -4.96 4.40 -1.29
C ASP A 417 -6.06 3.77 -2.13
N ILE A 418 -7.24 3.53 -1.56
CA ILE A 418 -8.39 3.01 -2.31
C ILE A 418 -8.91 4.05 -3.29
N TYR A 419 -8.93 5.33 -2.91
CA TYR A 419 -9.39 6.38 -3.80
C TYR A 419 -8.59 6.45 -5.10
N ARG A 420 -7.25 6.33 -5.01
CA ARG A 420 -6.32 6.38 -6.15
C ARG A 420 -6.12 5.04 -6.85
N GLU A 421 -5.97 3.98 -6.09
CA GLU A 421 -5.61 2.64 -6.59
C GLU A 421 -6.84 1.73 -6.60
N ARG A 422 -8.02 2.28 -6.89
CA ARG A 422 -9.33 1.62 -6.67
C ARG A 422 -9.42 0.20 -7.24
N GLU A 423 -8.85 -0.03 -8.42
CA GLU A 423 -8.82 -1.36 -9.05
C GLU A 423 -7.97 -2.38 -8.28
N CYS A 424 -6.98 -1.94 -7.51
CA CYS A 424 -6.12 -2.80 -6.69
C CYS A 424 -6.81 -3.28 -5.40
N PHE A 425 -8.07 -2.91 -5.14
CA PHE A 425 -8.84 -3.31 -3.97
C PHE A 425 -10.18 -3.95 -4.36
N VAL A 426 -10.69 -4.84 -3.50
CA VAL A 426 -12.00 -5.50 -3.68
C VAL A 426 -13.01 -4.83 -2.73
N LEU A 427 -13.80 -3.88 -3.24
CA LEU A 427 -14.57 -2.97 -2.36
C LEU A 427 -15.78 -3.60 -1.67
N ASP A 428 -16.43 -4.58 -2.32
CA ASP A 428 -17.67 -5.21 -1.83
C ASP A 428 -17.41 -6.44 -0.94
N VAL A 429 -16.17 -6.58 -0.46
CA VAL A 429 -15.69 -7.67 0.39
C VAL A 429 -14.80 -7.09 1.47
N SER A 430 -14.87 -7.63 2.67
CA SER A 430 -13.92 -7.34 3.75
C SER A 430 -12.94 -8.50 3.94
N ALA A 431 -11.72 -8.17 4.35
CA ALA A 431 -10.80 -9.13 4.93
C ALA A 431 -11.27 -9.55 6.34
N GLY A 432 -10.96 -10.78 6.72
CA GLY A 432 -11.32 -11.27 8.05
C GLY A 432 -10.55 -12.53 8.46
N ALA A 433 -11.11 -13.22 9.45
CA ALA A 433 -10.69 -14.53 9.89
C ALA A 433 -11.90 -15.47 10.02
N PRO A 434 -11.75 -16.77 9.69
CA PRO A 434 -12.80 -17.74 9.95
C PRO A 434 -13.04 -17.90 11.47
N PRO A 435 -14.17 -18.50 11.87
CA PRO A 435 -14.42 -18.88 13.25
C PRO A 435 -13.28 -19.65 13.91
N ASP A 436 -12.95 -19.27 15.14
CA ASP A 436 -11.97 -19.95 15.99
C ASP A 436 -12.45 -20.01 17.46
N PRO A 437 -11.78 -20.78 18.36
CA PRO A 437 -12.21 -20.90 19.75
C PRO A 437 -12.23 -19.59 20.57
N LEU A 438 -11.48 -18.55 20.16
CA LEU A 438 -11.45 -17.23 20.79
C LEU A 438 -12.44 -16.25 20.16
N ALA A 439 -12.74 -16.43 18.88
CA ALA A 439 -13.71 -15.68 18.09
C ALA A 439 -14.65 -16.65 17.37
N VAL A 440 -15.65 -17.16 18.11
CA VAL A 440 -16.57 -18.22 17.65
C VAL A 440 -17.40 -17.86 16.41
N GLU A 441 -17.60 -16.58 16.12
CA GLU A 441 -18.29 -16.09 14.91
C GLU A 441 -17.32 -15.76 13.77
N GLY A 442 -16.01 -15.86 14.01
CA GLY A 442 -14.98 -15.31 13.14
C GLY A 442 -14.81 -13.81 13.37
N GLN A 443 -14.09 -13.17 12.45
CA GLN A 443 -13.80 -11.75 12.51
C GLN A 443 -14.00 -11.11 11.14
N ASP A 444 -14.67 -9.96 11.11
CA ASP A 444 -14.68 -9.04 9.98
C ASP A 444 -13.82 -7.82 10.34
N TRP A 445 -12.69 -7.66 9.65
CA TRP A 445 -11.76 -6.56 9.88
C TRP A 445 -12.13 -5.29 9.12
N ARG A 446 -13.22 -5.31 8.34
CA ARG A 446 -13.89 -4.15 7.72
C ARG A 446 -13.05 -3.31 6.77
N PHE A 447 -11.91 -3.82 6.31
CA PHE A 447 -11.14 -3.21 5.23
C PHE A 447 -11.23 -4.06 3.96
N PRO A 448 -11.26 -3.42 2.77
CA PRO A 448 -11.26 -4.14 1.51
C PRO A 448 -9.88 -4.76 1.25
N PRO A 449 -9.82 -6.05 0.91
CA PRO A 449 -8.55 -6.72 0.63
C PRO A 449 -7.99 -6.28 -0.72
N LEU A 450 -6.70 -6.54 -0.93
CA LEU A 450 -6.06 -6.29 -2.21
C LEU A 450 -6.57 -7.26 -3.28
N ASN A 451 -6.83 -6.75 -4.48
CA ASN A 451 -7.15 -7.56 -5.65
C ASN A 451 -5.85 -8.07 -6.27
N HIS A 452 -5.54 -9.35 -6.07
CA HIS A 452 -4.28 -9.95 -6.51
C HIS A 452 -4.07 -9.94 -8.03
N PHE A 453 -5.14 -10.09 -8.83
CA PHE A 453 -5.04 -9.97 -10.29
C PHE A 453 -4.69 -8.56 -10.72
N GLN A 454 -5.38 -7.57 -10.13
CA GLN A 454 -5.16 -6.18 -10.47
C GLN A 454 -3.80 -5.71 -9.99
N LEU A 455 -3.36 -6.10 -8.79
CA LEU A 455 -1.99 -5.87 -8.35
C LEU A 455 -0.97 -6.40 -9.35
N ARG A 456 -1.11 -7.65 -9.81
CA ARG A 456 -0.20 -8.25 -10.79
C ARG A 456 -0.25 -7.51 -12.13
N ARG A 457 -1.45 -7.16 -12.62
CA ARG A 457 -1.66 -6.38 -13.86
C ARG A 457 -1.04 -4.98 -13.78
N HIS A 458 -1.15 -4.33 -12.62
CA HIS A 458 -0.52 -3.06 -12.27
C HIS A 458 0.94 -3.22 -11.80
N ARG A 459 1.54 -4.40 -12.05
CA ARG A 459 2.96 -4.71 -11.80
C ARG A 459 3.40 -4.46 -10.35
N TYR A 460 2.50 -4.72 -9.41
CA TYR A 460 2.65 -4.51 -7.97
C TYR A 460 3.05 -3.08 -7.57
N ARG A 461 2.85 -2.07 -8.44
CA ARG A 461 3.33 -0.70 -8.21
C ARG A 461 2.97 -0.16 -6.82
N TYR A 462 1.70 -0.26 -6.44
CA TYR A 462 1.21 0.22 -5.15
C TYR A 462 1.86 -0.52 -3.97
N PHE A 463 1.94 -1.85 -4.03
CA PHE A 463 2.54 -2.66 -2.97
C PHE A 463 4.06 -2.41 -2.83
N ILE A 464 4.76 -2.27 -3.95
CA ILE A 464 6.18 -1.90 -3.97
C ILE A 464 6.39 -0.51 -3.35
N ALA A 465 5.53 0.46 -3.67
CA ALA A 465 5.60 1.81 -3.10
C ALA A 465 5.39 1.79 -1.58
N ALA A 466 4.40 1.04 -1.07
CA ALA A 466 4.18 0.88 0.36
C ALA A 466 5.38 0.26 1.08
N LEU A 467 5.98 -0.80 0.51
CA LEU A 467 7.19 -1.39 1.08
C LEU A 467 8.37 -0.43 1.09
N ARG A 468 8.61 0.30 -0.01
CA ARG A 468 9.69 1.30 -0.10
C ARG A 468 9.52 2.41 0.93
N HIS A 469 8.30 2.92 1.08
CA HIS A 469 7.98 3.97 2.06
C HIS A 469 8.38 3.57 3.49
N HIS A 470 8.12 2.32 3.90
CA HIS A 470 8.51 1.82 5.22
C HIS A 470 10.02 1.54 5.32
N LEU A 471 10.58 0.87 4.30
CA LEU A 471 11.99 0.44 4.30
C LEU A 471 12.99 1.60 4.16
N GLU A 472 12.53 2.78 3.76
CA GLU A 472 13.35 4.00 3.78
C GLU A 472 13.89 4.30 5.19
N TYR A 473 13.06 4.05 6.23
CA TYR A 473 13.39 4.35 7.62
C TYR A 473 13.64 3.09 8.46
N ALA A 474 13.08 1.94 8.06
CA ALA A 474 13.12 0.72 8.84
C ALA A 474 14.37 -0.13 8.57
N ARG A 475 15.00 -0.64 9.64
CA ARG A 475 15.95 -1.77 9.57
C ARG A 475 15.23 -3.11 9.65
N VAL A 476 14.09 -3.16 10.33
CA VAL A 476 13.22 -4.34 10.43
C VAL A 476 11.80 -3.91 10.08
N LEU A 477 11.15 -4.64 9.18
CA LEU A 477 9.75 -4.41 8.84
C LEU A 477 8.91 -5.60 9.28
N ARG A 478 7.97 -5.37 10.20
CA ARG A 478 6.89 -6.32 10.48
C ARG A 478 5.85 -6.21 9.39
N LEU A 479 5.53 -7.35 8.79
CA LEU A 479 4.40 -7.47 7.88
C LEU A 479 3.25 -8.08 8.67
N ASP A 480 2.25 -7.27 9.01
CA ASP A 480 1.11 -7.76 9.76
C ASP A 480 0.35 -8.83 8.96
N HIS A 481 -0.10 -9.87 9.66
CA HIS A 481 -0.77 -11.03 9.07
C HIS A 481 -0.04 -11.60 7.83
N ALA A 482 1.22 -12.03 7.99
CA ALA A 482 2.03 -12.57 6.89
C ALA A 482 1.39 -13.75 6.12
N ALA A 483 0.42 -14.46 6.72
CA ALA A 483 -0.40 -15.45 6.02
C ALA A 483 -1.13 -14.87 4.79
N GLY A 484 -1.42 -13.55 4.80
CA GLY A 484 -2.04 -12.80 3.70
C GLY A 484 -1.25 -12.82 2.40
N PHE A 485 0.05 -13.12 2.41
CA PHE A 485 0.84 -13.35 1.19
C PHE A 485 0.47 -14.65 0.46
N HIS A 486 -0.14 -15.59 1.17
CA HIS A 486 -0.58 -16.87 0.61
C HIS A 486 -2.09 -16.88 0.36
N ARG A 487 -2.87 -16.45 1.35
CA ARG A 487 -4.35 -16.44 1.28
C ARG A 487 -4.94 -15.52 2.33
N LEU A 488 -6.15 -15.06 2.09
CA LEU A 488 -6.91 -14.24 3.02
C LEU A 488 -8.35 -14.74 3.09
N TYR A 489 -8.94 -14.70 4.29
CA TYR A 489 -10.36 -15.04 4.45
C TYR A 489 -11.21 -13.84 4.05
N LEU A 490 -12.19 -14.09 3.18
CA LEU A 490 -13.01 -13.07 2.53
C LEU A 490 -14.44 -13.12 3.06
N VAL A 491 -14.94 -11.98 3.51
CA VAL A 491 -16.30 -11.80 4.01
C VAL A 491 -17.04 -10.88 3.03
N PRO A 492 -17.90 -11.40 2.13
CA PRO A 492 -18.68 -10.55 1.23
C PRO A 492 -19.65 -9.66 2.02
N HIS A 493 -19.90 -8.43 1.55
CA HIS A 493 -20.84 -7.53 2.21
C HIS A 493 -22.30 -8.01 2.09
N GLY A 494 -23.10 -7.64 3.10
CA GLY A 494 -24.50 -8.07 3.28
C GLY A 494 -24.62 -9.53 3.67
#